data_AF-A0A967BPR3-F1
#
_entry.id   AF-A0A967BPR3-F1
#
_cell.length_a   1.000
_cell.length_b   1.000
_cell.length_c   1.000
_cell.angle_alpha   90.00
_cell.angle_beta   90.00
_cell.angle_gamma   90.00
#
_symmetry.space_group_name_H-M   'P 1'
#
loop_
_entity.id
_entity.type
_entity.pdbx_description
1 polymer ?
#
loop_
_entity_poly.entity_id
_entity_poly.type
_entity_poly.pdbx_seq_one_letter_code
_entity_poly.pdbx_strand_id
1 'polypeptide(L)'
;MMIQKDVMKTISFDPSGDTIPVLFDQYDSVCKDYFGGGDEVKEHKNRIFEFTHFYEKDLKKFDRFLPRFSHIAFYVQMPHVDIKAKVEEMKGSALTEADLEEMNFRIEYAKKWLETCSPEKYIFKVQEEVPEMAGELSSEQKNFLGLLAVFLDGNMDAKGEDIQGFIHEQKVELGMQPMDIFRSIYISILGKESGPQAGWLIEALEKVFLIDRFNKIANG
;
A
#
# COMPACT_ATOMS: atom_id res chain seq x y z
N MET A 1 10.34 16.49 -1.02
CA MET A 1 11.66 17.12 -0.82
C MET A 1 11.85 18.20 -1.88
N MET A 2 11.85 19.50 -1.52
CA MET A 2 11.94 20.59 -2.51
C MET A 2 13.34 20.75 -3.13
N ILE A 3 14.37 20.16 -2.51
CA ILE A 3 15.78 20.26 -2.91
C ILE A 3 16.11 19.38 -4.13
N GLN A 4 15.19 18.50 -4.55
CA GLN A 4 15.45 17.47 -5.56
C GLN A 4 15.21 17.90 -7.01
N LYS A 5 14.45 18.98 -7.25
CA LYS A 5 14.09 19.41 -8.61
C LYS A 5 15.11 20.41 -9.15
N ASP A 6 15.48 20.25 -10.43
CA ASP A 6 16.22 21.27 -11.17
C ASP A 6 15.60 22.65 -10.93
N VAL A 7 16.44 23.66 -10.68
CA VAL A 7 16.07 25.03 -10.30
C VAL A 7 15.02 25.67 -11.23
N MET A 8 14.88 25.16 -12.46
CA MET A 8 13.95 25.66 -13.49
C MET A 8 12.65 24.86 -13.65
N LYS A 9 12.37 23.85 -12.82
CA LYS A 9 11.11 23.09 -12.87
C LYS A 9 10.13 23.57 -11.80
N THR A 10 8.92 23.94 -12.23
CA THR A 10 7.83 24.28 -11.31
C THR A 10 7.54 23.15 -10.33
N ILE A 11 7.51 23.48 -9.04
CA ILE A 11 7.01 22.58 -8.01
C ILE A 11 5.48 22.66 -8.04
N SER A 12 4.85 21.78 -8.82
CA SER A 12 3.42 21.51 -8.63
C SER A 12 3.25 20.79 -7.30
N PHE A 13 2.73 21.49 -6.29
CA PHE A 13 2.36 20.92 -5.00
C PHE A 13 0.86 20.92 -4.92
N ASP A 14 0.25 19.77 -5.22
CA ASP A 14 -1.18 19.56 -5.06
C ASP A 14 -1.40 18.60 -3.88
N PRO A 15 -1.64 19.12 -2.67
CA PRO A 15 -1.86 18.28 -1.49
C PRO A 15 -3.12 17.42 -1.62
N SER A 16 -4.06 17.81 -2.48
CA SER A 16 -5.31 17.12 -2.77
C SER A 16 -5.14 15.93 -3.74
N GLY A 17 -3.94 15.76 -4.30
CA GLY A 17 -3.59 14.70 -5.25
C GLY A 17 -2.66 13.64 -4.67
N ASP A 18 -1.86 13.01 -5.53
CA ASP A 18 -0.86 11.99 -5.15
C ASP A 18 0.41 12.59 -4.53
N THR A 19 0.49 13.92 -4.42
CA THR A 19 1.72 14.62 -4.04
C THR A 19 2.25 14.12 -2.71
N ILE A 20 1.40 13.91 -1.69
CA ILE A 20 1.87 13.52 -0.36
C ILE A 20 2.51 12.12 -0.37
N PRO A 21 1.84 11.04 -0.82
CA PRO A 21 2.49 9.74 -0.97
C PRO A 21 3.76 9.78 -1.81
N VAL A 22 3.75 10.50 -2.94
CA VAL A 22 4.92 10.60 -3.83
C VAL A 22 6.09 11.29 -3.14
N LEU A 23 5.85 12.32 -2.32
CA LEU A 23 6.90 13.00 -1.57
C LEU A 23 7.53 12.09 -0.50
N PHE A 24 6.75 11.25 0.17
CA PHE A 24 7.26 10.22 1.08
C PHE A 24 8.10 9.18 0.31
N ASP A 25 7.58 8.62 -0.78
CA ASP A 25 8.32 7.64 -1.60
C ASP A 25 9.65 8.24 -2.12
N GLN A 26 9.67 9.52 -2.51
CA GLN A 26 10.89 10.23 -2.91
C GLN A 26 11.90 10.38 -1.76
N TYR A 27 11.42 10.75 -0.56
CA TYR A 27 12.28 10.84 0.61
C TYR A 27 12.86 9.48 0.97
N ASP A 28 12.03 8.44 0.95
CA ASP A 28 12.42 7.07 1.30
C ASP A 28 13.49 6.54 0.35
N SER A 29 13.38 6.84 -0.95
CA SER A 29 14.41 6.49 -1.93
C SER A 29 15.73 7.19 -1.63
N VAL A 30 15.73 8.46 -1.23
CA VAL A 30 16.97 9.20 -0.91
C VAL A 30 17.62 8.65 0.37
N CYS A 31 16.83 8.36 1.41
CA CYS A 31 17.35 7.70 2.62
C CYS A 31 18.00 6.35 2.30
N LYS A 32 17.29 5.49 1.55
CA LYS A 32 17.80 4.16 1.19
C LYS A 32 19.08 4.25 0.38
N ASP A 33 19.15 5.15 -0.60
CA ASP A 33 20.36 5.37 -1.40
C ASP A 33 21.52 5.85 -0.50
N TYR A 34 21.26 6.76 0.46
CA TYR A 34 22.28 7.30 1.36
C TYR A 34 22.88 6.27 2.31
N PHE A 35 22.05 5.43 2.95
CA PHE A 35 22.50 4.43 3.93
C PHE A 35 22.84 3.07 3.30
N GLY A 36 22.31 2.77 2.10
CA GLY A 36 22.56 1.51 1.38
C GLY A 36 23.70 1.57 0.36
N GLY A 37 24.16 2.78 -0.03
CA GLY A 37 25.30 2.95 -0.92
C GLY A 37 26.63 2.69 -0.21
N GLY A 38 27.50 1.88 -0.82
CA GLY A 38 28.89 1.72 -0.34
C GLY A 38 29.72 3.01 -0.50
N ASP A 39 30.89 3.05 0.14
CA ASP A 39 31.78 4.22 0.22
C ASP A 39 32.21 4.83 -1.13
N GLU A 40 32.04 4.14 -2.24
CA GLU A 40 32.65 4.48 -3.53
C GLU A 40 31.87 5.48 -4.40
N VAL A 41 30.61 5.81 -4.08
CA VAL A 41 29.86 6.82 -4.87
C VAL A 41 29.12 7.79 -3.96
N LYS A 42 29.80 8.87 -3.53
CA LYS A 42 29.13 10.10 -3.07
C LYS A 42 28.53 10.85 -4.26
N GLU A 43 27.48 10.27 -4.84
CA GLU A 43 26.71 10.85 -5.94
C GLU A 43 25.92 12.08 -5.50
N HIS A 44 25.42 12.86 -6.45
CA HIS A 44 24.61 14.07 -6.23
C HIS A 44 23.48 13.86 -5.19
N LYS A 45 22.91 12.66 -5.12
CA LYS A 45 21.83 12.30 -4.19
C LYS A 45 22.26 12.28 -2.71
N ASN A 46 23.49 11.89 -2.39
CA ASN A 46 23.96 11.88 -1.00
C ASN A 46 24.07 13.31 -0.43
N ARG A 47 24.48 14.25 -1.29
CA ARG A 47 24.48 15.68 -0.95
C ARG A 47 23.07 16.23 -0.73
N ILE A 48 22.09 15.77 -1.50
CA ILE A 48 20.69 16.19 -1.30
C ILE A 48 20.21 15.78 0.09
N PHE A 49 20.54 14.56 0.54
CA PHE A 49 20.22 14.10 1.88
C PHE A 49 20.88 14.95 2.96
N GLU A 50 22.20 15.20 2.84
CA GLU A 50 22.97 16.05 3.75
C GLU A 50 22.43 17.48 3.82
N PHE A 51 22.08 18.09 2.67
CA PHE A 51 21.50 19.43 2.63
C PHE A 51 20.08 19.48 3.22
N THR A 52 19.28 18.43 3.02
CA THR A 52 17.94 18.33 3.61
C THR A 52 18.01 18.30 5.14
N HIS A 53 19.05 17.68 5.69
CA HIS A 53 19.27 17.54 7.13
C HIS A 53 20.43 18.40 7.63
N PHE A 54 20.71 19.53 6.97
CA PHE A 54 21.91 20.36 7.24
C PHE A 54 22.08 20.77 8.71
N TYR A 55 20.97 20.98 9.42
CA TYR A 55 20.98 21.36 10.83
C TYR A 55 21.15 20.18 11.80
N GLU A 56 21.09 18.94 11.30
CA GLU A 56 21.13 17.74 12.13
C GLU A 56 22.55 17.22 12.32
N LYS A 57 22.95 17.13 13.59
CA LYS A 57 24.28 16.71 14.00
C LYS A 57 24.49 15.21 13.92
N ASP A 58 23.42 14.44 14.10
CA ASP A 58 23.44 12.99 14.01
C ASP A 58 22.52 12.55 12.87
N LEU A 59 23.12 12.19 11.74
CA LEU A 59 22.40 11.67 10.59
C LEU A 59 22.01 10.20 10.77
N LYS A 60 22.67 9.44 11.67
CA LYS A 60 22.39 8.01 11.84
C LYS A 60 20.99 7.74 12.39
N LYS A 61 20.36 8.70 13.07
CA LYS A 61 18.96 8.58 13.48
C LYS A 61 17.97 8.43 12.30
N PHE A 62 18.42 8.72 11.09
CA PHE A 62 17.66 8.51 9.85
C PHE A 62 17.89 7.15 9.20
N ASP A 63 18.82 6.35 9.73
CA ASP A 63 18.99 4.94 9.37
C ASP A 63 17.98 4.10 10.17
N ARG A 64 16.77 4.00 9.61
CA ARG A 64 15.63 3.31 10.20
C ARG A 64 14.77 2.70 9.10
N PHE A 65 13.91 1.77 9.49
CA PHE A 65 12.93 1.18 8.58
C PHE A 65 11.87 2.21 8.19
N LEU A 66 11.67 2.37 6.89
CA LEU A 66 10.75 3.33 6.29
C LEU A 66 9.56 2.56 5.66
N PRO A 67 8.51 2.23 6.44
CA PRO A 67 7.34 1.56 5.88
C PRO A 67 6.63 2.48 4.91
N ARG A 68 6.32 2.00 3.70
CA ARG A 68 5.76 2.83 2.63
C ARG A 68 4.52 3.59 3.11
N PHE A 69 4.47 4.90 2.87
CA PHE A 69 3.40 5.77 3.38
C PHE A 69 2.00 5.29 2.93
N SER A 70 1.85 4.87 1.68
CA SER A 70 0.58 4.35 1.17
C SER A 70 0.08 3.10 1.90
N HIS A 71 0.98 2.26 2.43
CA HIS A 71 0.57 1.09 3.24
C HIS A 71 0.08 1.53 4.61
N ILE A 72 0.79 2.47 5.25
CA ILE A 72 0.35 3.05 6.53
C ILE A 72 -1.00 3.75 6.35
N ALA A 73 -1.17 4.55 5.29
CA ALA A 73 -2.42 5.20 4.94
C ALA A 73 -3.56 4.20 4.69
N PHE A 74 -3.27 3.02 4.15
CA PHE A 74 -4.25 1.96 4.06
C PHE A 74 -4.60 1.38 5.45
N TYR A 75 -3.60 0.97 6.23
CA TYR A 75 -3.85 0.29 7.52
C TYR A 75 -4.53 1.16 8.57
N VAL A 76 -4.27 2.48 8.60
CA VAL A 76 -4.97 3.38 9.53
C VAL A 76 -6.48 3.43 9.31
N GLN A 77 -6.97 3.00 8.13
CA GLN A 77 -8.40 2.93 7.82
C GLN A 77 -9.04 1.59 8.24
N MET A 78 -8.25 0.62 8.72
CA MET A 78 -8.71 -0.73 9.06
C MET A 78 -8.79 -0.90 10.58
N PRO A 79 -10.00 -0.94 11.20
CA PRO A 79 -10.17 -0.89 12.65
C PRO A 79 -9.51 -2.03 13.44
N HIS A 80 -9.31 -3.20 12.82
CA HIS A 80 -8.82 -4.42 13.46
C HIS A 80 -7.38 -4.77 13.13
N VAL A 81 -6.68 -3.93 12.35
CA VAL A 81 -5.29 -4.19 11.97
C VAL A 81 -4.34 -3.70 13.04
N ASP A 82 -3.52 -4.60 13.57
CA ASP A 82 -2.33 -4.22 14.35
C ASP A 82 -1.25 -3.71 13.40
N ILE A 83 -1.16 -2.38 13.27
CA ILE A 83 -0.20 -1.72 12.39
C ILE A 83 1.24 -2.07 12.80
N LYS A 84 1.53 -2.17 14.10
CA LYS A 84 2.89 -2.47 14.57
C LYS A 84 3.31 -3.86 14.10
N ALA A 85 2.45 -4.86 14.30
CA ALA A 85 2.72 -6.23 13.86
C ALA A 85 2.93 -6.29 12.33
N LYS A 86 2.16 -5.51 11.57
CA LYS A 86 2.32 -5.42 10.11
C LYS A 86 3.64 -4.78 9.68
N VAL A 87 4.09 -3.73 10.38
CA VAL A 87 5.40 -3.12 10.08
C VAL A 87 6.55 -4.05 10.48
N GLU A 88 6.44 -4.79 11.57
CA GLU A 88 7.41 -5.85 11.96
C GLU A 88 7.52 -6.93 10.89
N GLU A 89 6.40 -7.40 10.37
CA GLU A 89 6.33 -8.38 9.28
C GLU A 89 7.02 -7.84 8.01
N MET A 90 6.71 -6.60 7.60
CA MET A 90 7.36 -5.95 6.45
C MET A 90 8.87 -5.78 6.63
N LYS A 91 9.34 -5.52 7.86
CA LYS A 91 10.76 -5.38 8.18
C LYS A 91 11.46 -6.74 8.26
N GLY A 92 10.74 -7.80 8.60
CA GLY A 92 11.29 -9.12 8.89
C GLY A 92 12.04 -9.20 10.23
N SER A 93 11.90 -8.20 11.10
CA SER A 93 12.54 -8.14 12.42
C SER A 93 11.80 -7.19 13.36
N ALA A 94 12.12 -7.25 14.67
CA ALA A 94 11.54 -6.35 15.66
C ALA A 94 11.86 -4.87 15.35
N LEU A 95 10.92 -3.98 15.66
CA LEU A 95 11.11 -2.53 15.49
C LEU A 95 12.04 -1.97 16.58
N THR A 96 13.01 -1.17 16.15
CA THR A 96 13.81 -0.33 17.03
C THR A 96 13.00 0.89 17.47
N GLU A 97 13.52 1.66 18.44
CA GLU A 97 12.90 2.91 18.87
C GLU A 97 12.75 3.91 17.71
N ALA A 98 13.77 4.05 16.85
CA ALA A 98 13.71 4.90 15.66
C ALA A 98 12.65 4.43 14.64
N ASP A 99 12.48 3.11 14.46
CA ASP A 99 11.44 2.56 13.58
C ASP A 99 10.04 2.85 14.12
N LEU A 100 9.85 2.75 15.44
CA LEU A 100 8.59 3.05 16.11
C LEU A 100 8.24 4.53 15.99
N GLU A 101 9.22 5.41 16.18
CA GLU A 101 9.04 6.86 15.99
C GLU A 101 8.61 7.18 14.55
N GLU A 102 9.27 6.60 13.55
CA GLU A 102 8.91 6.78 12.14
C GLU A 102 7.52 6.23 11.82
N MET A 103 7.19 5.04 12.30
CA MET A 103 5.88 4.44 12.11
C MET A 103 4.78 5.33 12.70
N ASN A 104 4.96 5.79 13.94
CA ASN A 104 4.00 6.67 14.61
C ASN A 104 3.85 8.01 13.88
N PHE A 105 4.96 8.59 13.42
CA PHE A 105 4.95 9.79 12.59
C PHE A 105 4.11 9.60 11.32
N ARG A 106 4.34 8.50 10.59
CA ARG A 106 3.56 8.19 9.38
C ARG A 106 2.09 7.94 9.69
N ILE A 107 1.75 7.28 10.79
CA ILE A 107 0.36 7.07 11.22
C ILE A 107 -0.34 8.40 11.45
N GLU A 108 0.28 9.31 12.19
CA GLU A 108 -0.29 10.64 12.47
C GLU A 108 -0.52 11.43 11.18
N TYR A 109 0.47 11.46 10.30
CA TYR A 109 0.38 12.17 9.03
C TYR A 109 -0.62 11.54 8.06
N ALA A 110 -0.70 10.21 8.02
CA ALA A 110 -1.67 9.50 7.21
C ALA A 110 -3.10 9.84 7.64
N LYS A 111 -3.39 9.84 8.95
CA LYS A 111 -4.72 10.24 9.47
C LYS A 111 -5.09 11.66 9.05
N LYS A 112 -4.19 12.63 9.28
CA LYS A 112 -4.41 14.03 8.88
C LYS A 112 -4.64 14.14 7.37
N TRP A 113 -3.79 13.49 6.57
CA TRP A 113 -3.90 13.52 5.12
C TRP A 113 -5.24 12.94 4.64
N LEU A 114 -5.66 11.80 5.18
CA LEU A 114 -6.94 11.17 4.87
C LEU A 114 -8.15 12.05 5.24
N GLU A 115 -8.08 12.77 6.36
CA GLU A 115 -9.14 13.67 6.82
C GLU A 115 -9.25 14.97 6.01
N THR A 116 -8.14 15.52 5.52
CA THR A 116 -8.13 16.88 4.97
C THR A 116 -7.93 16.96 3.46
N CYS A 117 -7.07 16.10 2.90
CA CYS A 117 -6.49 16.33 1.57
C CYS A 117 -6.36 15.05 0.73
N SER A 118 -6.78 13.88 1.21
CA SER A 118 -6.65 12.68 0.37
C SER A 118 -7.69 12.71 -0.75
N PRO A 119 -7.30 12.43 -2.00
CA PRO A 119 -8.29 12.21 -3.04
C PRO A 119 -9.10 10.96 -2.72
N GLU A 120 -10.38 10.92 -3.13
CA GLU A 120 -11.32 9.84 -2.80
C GLU A 120 -10.80 8.43 -3.09
N LYS A 121 -9.89 8.29 -4.06
CA LYS A 121 -9.24 7.02 -4.41
C LYS A 121 -8.41 6.40 -3.28
N TYR A 122 -8.03 7.17 -2.26
CA TYR A 122 -7.33 6.65 -1.07
C TYR A 122 -8.26 6.37 0.11
N ILE A 123 -9.56 6.68 -0.01
CA ILE A 123 -10.56 6.37 1.00
C ILE A 123 -11.10 4.97 0.71
N PHE A 124 -10.74 4.00 1.55
CA PHE A 124 -11.09 2.60 1.35
C PHE A 124 -12.19 2.19 2.33
N LYS A 125 -13.44 2.49 1.96
CA LYS A 125 -14.61 1.99 2.67
C LYS A 125 -15.01 0.65 2.07
N VAL A 126 -14.93 -0.41 2.89
CA VAL A 126 -15.47 -1.73 2.55
C VAL A 126 -16.98 -1.63 2.41
N GLN A 127 -17.52 -2.21 1.35
CA GLN A 127 -18.96 -2.18 1.08
C GLN A 127 -19.66 -3.28 1.89
N GLU A 128 -20.70 -2.91 2.64
CA GLU A 128 -21.48 -3.86 3.47
C GLU A 128 -22.26 -4.85 2.60
N GLU A 129 -22.78 -4.38 1.47
CA GLU A 129 -23.51 -5.18 0.47
C GLU A 129 -22.69 -5.35 -0.81
N VAL A 130 -23.07 -6.32 -1.66
CA VAL A 130 -22.43 -6.51 -2.97
C VAL A 130 -22.65 -5.25 -3.82
N PRO A 131 -21.58 -4.58 -4.31
CA PRO A 131 -21.74 -3.35 -5.08
C PRO A 131 -22.45 -3.60 -6.40
N GLU A 132 -23.32 -2.68 -6.85
CA GLU A 132 -24.04 -2.80 -8.13
C GLU A 132 -23.08 -3.02 -9.32
N MET A 133 -21.92 -2.37 -9.28
CA MET A 133 -20.84 -2.49 -10.27
C MET A 133 -20.32 -3.93 -10.42
N ALA A 134 -20.50 -4.79 -9.42
CA ALA A 134 -20.16 -6.21 -9.52
C ALA A 134 -21.00 -6.96 -10.56
N GLY A 135 -22.19 -6.44 -10.91
CA GLY A 135 -23.03 -6.97 -11.97
C GLY A 135 -22.41 -6.83 -13.37
N GLU A 136 -21.46 -5.90 -13.55
CA GLU A 136 -20.76 -5.66 -14.82
C GLU A 136 -19.51 -6.55 -15.00
N LEU A 137 -19.16 -7.36 -13.99
CA LEU A 137 -17.99 -8.24 -14.05
C LEU A 137 -18.18 -9.34 -15.10
N SER A 138 -17.13 -9.59 -15.88
CA SER A 138 -17.13 -10.65 -16.89
C SER A 138 -17.21 -12.03 -16.27
N SER A 139 -17.58 -13.03 -17.08
CA SER A 139 -17.58 -14.43 -16.65
C SER A 139 -16.18 -14.88 -16.18
N GLU A 140 -15.09 -14.43 -16.81
CA GLU A 140 -13.74 -14.74 -16.35
C GLU A 140 -13.44 -14.10 -14.98
N GLN A 141 -13.86 -12.85 -14.76
CA GLN A 141 -13.68 -12.16 -13.49
C GLN A 141 -14.47 -12.85 -12.36
N LYS A 142 -15.71 -13.25 -12.62
CA LYS A 142 -16.54 -14.00 -11.67
C LYS A 142 -15.93 -15.37 -11.35
N ASN A 143 -15.43 -16.08 -12.37
CA ASN A 143 -14.73 -17.34 -12.18
C ASN A 143 -13.49 -17.17 -11.28
N PHE A 144 -12.67 -16.16 -11.56
CA PHE A 144 -11.51 -15.83 -10.72
C PHE A 144 -11.89 -15.55 -9.26
N LEU A 145 -12.96 -14.78 -9.00
CA LEU A 145 -13.43 -14.53 -7.64
C LEU A 145 -13.86 -15.82 -6.93
N GLY A 146 -14.49 -16.75 -7.64
CA GLY A 146 -14.79 -18.09 -7.11
C GLY A 146 -13.53 -18.87 -6.73
N LEU A 147 -12.51 -18.87 -7.59
CA LEU A 147 -11.21 -19.51 -7.29
C LEU A 147 -10.52 -18.86 -6.09
N LEU A 148 -10.59 -17.54 -5.98
CA LEU A 148 -10.06 -16.81 -4.83
C LEU A 148 -10.82 -17.15 -3.54
N ALA A 149 -12.14 -17.33 -3.59
CA ALA A 149 -12.92 -17.79 -2.44
C ALA A 149 -12.48 -19.18 -1.97
N VAL A 150 -12.28 -20.12 -2.91
CA VAL A 150 -11.80 -21.48 -2.62
C VAL A 150 -10.39 -21.45 -2.01
N PHE A 151 -9.50 -20.63 -2.57
CA PHE A 151 -8.15 -20.45 -2.03
C PHE A 151 -8.18 -19.95 -0.58
N LEU A 152 -9.00 -18.92 -0.30
CA LEU A 152 -9.10 -18.35 1.04
C LEU A 152 -9.71 -19.33 2.05
N ASP A 153 -10.69 -20.14 1.64
CA ASP A 153 -11.31 -21.16 2.50
C ASP A 153 -10.30 -22.27 2.86
N GLY A 154 -9.46 -22.66 1.90
CA GLY A 154 -8.37 -23.63 2.13
C GLY A 154 -7.17 -23.07 2.89
N ASN A 155 -7.00 -21.75 2.96
CA ASN A 155 -5.82 -21.08 3.53
C ASN A 155 -6.22 -19.89 4.42
N MET A 156 -6.91 -20.19 5.52
CA MET A 156 -7.45 -19.16 6.43
C MET A 156 -6.39 -18.23 7.05
N ASP A 157 -5.16 -18.71 7.19
CA ASP A 157 -4.00 -17.98 7.73
C ASP A 157 -3.11 -17.32 6.66
N ALA A 158 -3.49 -17.41 5.38
CA ALA A 158 -2.74 -16.84 4.26
C ALA A 158 -2.47 -15.34 4.45
N LYS A 159 -1.19 -14.98 4.29
CA LYS A 159 -0.68 -13.61 4.39
C LYS A 159 -0.86 -12.86 3.08
N GLY A 160 -0.71 -11.54 3.13
CA GLY A 160 -0.87 -10.70 1.94
C GLY A 160 0.05 -11.10 0.80
N GLU A 161 1.25 -11.61 1.08
CA GLU A 161 2.18 -12.11 0.06
C GLU A 161 1.69 -13.41 -0.59
N ASP A 162 1.18 -14.36 0.19
CA ASP A 162 0.60 -15.62 -0.33
C ASP A 162 -0.59 -15.32 -1.24
N ILE A 163 -1.48 -14.42 -0.81
CA ILE A 163 -2.66 -14.01 -1.56
C ILE A 163 -2.24 -13.28 -2.83
N GLN A 164 -1.28 -12.35 -2.75
CA GLN A 164 -0.78 -11.63 -3.91
C GLN A 164 -0.14 -12.58 -4.92
N GLY A 165 0.61 -13.57 -4.45
CA GLY A 165 1.18 -14.64 -5.26
C GLY A 165 0.11 -15.43 -6.00
N PHE A 166 -0.92 -15.90 -5.29
CA PHE A 166 -2.05 -16.60 -5.87
C PHE A 166 -2.78 -15.77 -6.95
N ILE A 167 -3.04 -14.48 -6.69
CA ILE A 167 -3.67 -13.59 -7.69
C ILE A 167 -2.80 -13.50 -8.95
N HIS A 168 -1.48 -13.40 -8.80
CA HIS A 168 -0.56 -13.33 -9.93
C HIS A 168 -0.50 -14.65 -10.72
N GLU A 169 -0.57 -15.79 -10.05
CA GLU A 169 -0.66 -17.12 -10.68
C GLU A 169 -1.96 -17.24 -11.50
N GLN A 170 -3.11 -16.95 -10.88
CA GLN A 170 -4.41 -17.02 -11.55
C GLN A 170 -4.53 -16.07 -12.74
N LYS A 171 -3.90 -14.89 -12.66
CA LYS A 171 -3.78 -13.98 -13.81
C LYS A 171 -3.14 -14.66 -15.02
N VAL A 172 -2.07 -15.43 -14.80
CA VAL A 172 -1.34 -16.12 -15.87
C VAL A 172 -2.16 -17.31 -16.38
N GLU A 173 -2.71 -18.12 -15.49
CA GLU A 173 -3.49 -19.32 -15.85
C GLU A 173 -4.76 -18.98 -16.64
N LEU A 174 -5.46 -17.91 -16.24
CA LEU A 174 -6.68 -17.46 -16.90
C LEU A 174 -6.40 -16.54 -18.11
N GLY A 175 -5.13 -16.21 -18.38
CA GLY A 175 -4.76 -15.29 -19.46
C GLY A 175 -5.33 -13.87 -19.31
N MET A 176 -5.64 -13.44 -18.09
CA MET A 176 -6.29 -12.16 -17.82
C MET A 176 -5.29 -11.01 -17.86
N GLN A 177 -5.76 -9.83 -18.27
CA GLN A 177 -4.95 -8.62 -18.12
C GLN A 177 -4.81 -8.27 -16.63
N PRO A 178 -3.65 -7.71 -16.21
CA PRO A 178 -3.46 -7.27 -14.83
C PRO A 178 -4.59 -6.35 -14.35
N MET A 179 -5.05 -5.43 -15.20
CA MET A 179 -6.10 -4.50 -14.84
C MET A 179 -7.42 -5.22 -14.52
N ASP A 180 -7.81 -6.22 -15.31
CA ASP A 180 -9.11 -6.89 -15.17
C ASP A 180 -9.18 -7.75 -13.91
N ILE A 181 -8.10 -8.48 -13.59
CA ILE A 181 -8.09 -9.35 -12.41
C ILE A 181 -8.10 -8.54 -11.12
N PHE A 182 -7.29 -7.49 -11.01
CA PHE A 182 -7.26 -6.64 -9.83
C PHE A 182 -8.53 -5.80 -9.69
N ARG A 183 -9.07 -5.30 -10.81
CA ARG A 183 -10.35 -4.57 -10.83
C ARG A 183 -11.49 -5.41 -10.24
N SER A 184 -11.55 -6.71 -10.55
CA SER A 184 -12.60 -7.58 -10.00
C SER A 184 -12.58 -7.62 -8.46
N ILE A 185 -11.40 -7.62 -7.85
CA ILE A 185 -11.22 -7.59 -6.39
C ILE A 185 -11.70 -6.25 -5.82
N TYR A 186 -11.24 -5.14 -6.39
CA TYR A 186 -11.58 -3.81 -5.90
C TYR A 186 -13.08 -3.49 -6.06
N ILE A 187 -13.69 -3.92 -7.17
CA ILE A 187 -15.14 -3.77 -7.36
C ILE A 187 -15.88 -4.57 -6.29
N SER A 188 -15.47 -5.82 -6.05
CA SER A 188 -16.13 -6.69 -5.08
C SER A 188 -16.10 -6.14 -3.66
N ILE A 189 -14.96 -5.61 -3.23
CA ILE A 189 -14.74 -5.18 -1.83
C ILE A 189 -15.09 -3.71 -1.62
N LEU A 190 -14.65 -2.83 -2.52
CA LEU A 190 -14.67 -1.37 -2.35
C LEU A 190 -15.72 -0.68 -3.23
N GLY A 191 -16.23 -1.36 -4.26
CA GLY A 191 -17.05 -0.73 -5.29
C GLY A 191 -16.26 0.27 -6.15
N LYS A 192 -14.95 0.06 -6.30
CA LYS A 192 -14.04 0.95 -7.03
C LYS A 192 -13.23 0.16 -8.06
N GLU A 193 -12.77 0.83 -9.11
CA GLU A 193 -11.96 0.17 -10.15
C GLU A 193 -10.49 -0.04 -9.77
N SER A 194 -10.01 0.66 -8.73
CA SER A 194 -8.64 0.56 -8.24
C SER A 194 -8.61 0.66 -6.71
N GLY A 195 -7.50 0.20 -6.12
CA GLY A 195 -7.32 0.15 -4.68
C GLY A 195 -5.86 -0.03 -4.27
N PRO A 196 -5.59 -0.26 -2.98
CA PRO A 196 -4.26 -0.59 -2.48
C PRO A 196 -3.89 -2.01 -2.95
N GLN A 197 -2.67 -2.47 -2.65
CA GLN A 197 -2.26 -3.82 -3.03
C GLN A 197 -3.27 -4.89 -2.55
N ALA A 198 -3.81 -5.65 -3.51
CA ALA A 198 -4.94 -6.54 -3.28
C ALA A 198 -4.67 -7.62 -2.21
N GLY A 199 -3.46 -8.19 -2.17
CA GLY A 199 -3.09 -9.17 -1.15
C GLY A 199 -3.25 -8.65 0.27
N TRP A 200 -2.73 -7.45 0.57
CA TRP A 200 -2.89 -6.84 1.89
C TRP A 200 -4.30 -6.34 2.16
N LEU A 201 -5.03 -5.90 1.12
CA LEU A 201 -6.45 -5.55 1.27
C LEU A 201 -7.24 -6.77 1.75
N ILE A 202 -7.06 -7.91 1.11
CA ILE A 202 -7.73 -9.16 1.45
C ILE A 202 -7.27 -9.67 2.82
N GLU A 203 -5.98 -9.54 3.14
CA GLU A 203 -5.46 -9.95 4.44
C GLU A 203 -6.03 -9.12 5.60
N ALA A 204 -6.24 -7.82 5.40
CA ALA A 204 -6.74 -6.92 6.43
C ALA A 204 -8.23 -7.12 6.78
N LEU A 205 -8.94 -7.96 6.04
CA LEU A 205 -10.38 -8.16 6.16
C LEU A 205 -10.72 -9.56 6.66
N GLU A 206 -11.92 -9.69 7.25
CA GLU A 206 -12.41 -10.97 7.75
C GLU A 206 -12.58 -11.98 6.60
N LYS A 207 -11.91 -13.14 6.69
CA LYS A 207 -11.92 -14.17 5.65
C LYS A 207 -13.32 -14.68 5.35
N VAL A 208 -14.13 -14.91 6.38
CA VAL A 208 -15.52 -15.40 6.23
C VAL A 208 -16.35 -14.41 5.39
N PHE A 209 -16.22 -13.10 5.66
CA PHE A 209 -16.87 -12.06 4.88
C PHE A 209 -16.42 -12.08 3.42
N LEU A 210 -15.11 -12.20 3.17
CA LEU A 210 -14.54 -12.23 1.82
C LEU A 210 -14.99 -13.45 1.02
N ILE A 211 -14.97 -14.64 1.64
CA ILE A 211 -15.38 -15.91 1.02
C ILE A 211 -16.87 -15.83 0.62
N ASP A 212 -17.75 -15.39 1.52
CA ASP A 212 -19.17 -15.21 1.22
C ASP A 212 -19.40 -14.20 0.09
N ARG A 213 -18.70 -13.06 0.15
CA ARG A 213 -18.78 -12.00 -0.86
C ARG A 213 -18.37 -12.48 -2.24
N PHE A 214 -17.22 -13.12 -2.35
CA PHE A 214 -16.71 -13.62 -3.62
C PHE A 214 -17.58 -14.74 -4.18
N ASN A 215 -18.08 -15.65 -3.33
CA ASN A 215 -19.03 -16.69 -3.76
C ASN A 215 -20.35 -16.11 -4.25
N LYS A 216 -20.90 -15.09 -3.58
CA LYS A 216 -22.14 -14.41 -4.04
C LYS A 216 -21.98 -13.80 -5.43
N ILE A 217 -20.85 -13.15 -5.69
CA ILE A 217 -20.57 -12.52 -6.99
C ILE A 217 -20.26 -13.58 -8.06
N ALA A 218 -19.55 -14.65 -7.71
CA ALA A 218 -19.20 -15.72 -8.64
C ALA A 218 -20.44 -16.50 -9.14
N ASN A 219 -21.48 -16.62 -8.29
CA ASN A 219 -22.67 -17.41 -8.56
C ASN A 219 -23.90 -16.59 -9.02
N GLY A 220 -23.82 -15.26 -9.02
CA GLY A 220 -24.89 -14.35 -9.48
C GLY A 220 -24.62 -13.82 -10.87
#